data_AF-A0A2W4LQA5-F1
#
_entry.id   AF-A0A2W4LQA5-F1
#
_cell.length_a   1.000
_cell.length_b   1.000
_cell.length_c   1.000
_cell.angle_alpha   90.00
_cell.angle_beta   90.00
_cell.angle_gamma   90.00
#
_symmetry.space_group_name_H-M   'P 1'
#
loop_
_entity.id
_entity.type
_entity.pdbx_description
1 polymer ?
#
loop_
_entity_poly.entity_id
_entity_poly.type
_entity_poly.pdbx_seq_one_letter_code
_entity_poly.pdbx_strand_id
1 'polypeptide(L)' 'MAAGRKIEDASEARRCLATAKRAGLSAGEWARERGIDGRSLHAWQMNLERGSSKSRSPGRRSLRPSAQTRG' A
#
# COMPACT_ATOMS: atom_id res chain seq x y z
N MET A 1 0.96 16.44 14.63
CA MET A 1 0.99 14.97 14.43
C MET A 1 1.93 14.70 13.28
N ALA A 2 3.09 14.09 13.53
CA ALA A 2 4.03 13.78 12.46
C ALA A 2 3.37 12.76 11.54
N ALA A 3 3.01 13.19 10.32
CA ALA A 3 2.60 12.28 9.26
C ALA A 3 3.84 11.42 8.98
N GLY A 4 3.81 10.16 9.44
CA GLY A 4 4.92 9.24 9.25
C GLY A 4 5.27 9.10 7.77
N ARG A 5 6.46 8.58 7.48
CA ARG A 5 6.85 8.29 6.10
C ARG A 5 5.82 7.37 5.44
N LYS A 6 5.41 7.73 4.22
CA LYS A 6 4.51 6.92 3.40
C LYS A 6 5.33 5.89 2.63
N ILE A 7 4.74 4.73 2.40
CA ILE A 7 5.36 3.69 1.57
C ILE A 7 4.90 3.90 0.13
N GLU A 8 5.83 4.03 -0.80
CA GLU A 8 5.55 4.26 -2.22
C GLU A 8 5.55 2.97 -3.04
N ASP A 9 6.23 1.92 -2.54
CA ASP A 9 6.46 0.68 -3.27
C ASP A 9 5.88 -0.56 -2.59
N ALA A 10 5.35 -1.47 -3.42
CA ALA A 10 4.82 -2.76 -2.97
C ALA A 10 5.91 -3.64 -2.33
N SER A 11 7.15 -3.58 -2.84
CA SER A 11 8.29 -4.32 -2.31
C SER A 11 8.66 -3.85 -0.91
N GLU A 12 8.65 -2.53 -0.70
CA GLU A 12 8.90 -1.95 0.62
C GLU A 12 7.77 -2.30 1.60
N ALA A 13 6.52 -2.21 1.16
CA ALA A 13 5.37 -2.63 1.97
C ALA A 13 5.47 -4.09 2.42
N ARG A 14 5.82 -5.01 1.51
CA ARG A 14 6.02 -6.43 1.84
C ARG A 14 7.14 -6.63 2.85
N ARG A 15 8.27 -5.93 2.68
CA ARG A 15 9.39 -6.00 3.62
C ARG A 15 9.00 -5.46 5.00
N CYS A 16 8.24 -4.38 5.04
CA CYS A 16 7.71 -3.79 6.26
C CYS A 16 6.79 -4.77 6.99
N LEU A 17 5.81 -5.35 6.29
CA LEU A 17 4.89 -6.35 6.85
C LEU A 17 5.62 -7.61 7.32
N ALA A 18 6.59 -8.11 6.56
CA ALA A 18 7.39 -9.27 6.95
C ALA A 18 8.23 -8.99 8.21
N THR A 19 8.77 -7.77 8.33
CA THR A 19 9.55 -7.36 9.50
C THR A 19 8.67 -7.14 10.72
N ALA A 20 7.47 -6.57 10.55
CA ALA A 20 6.47 -6.45 11.60
C ALA A 20 6.08 -7.83 12.15
N LYS A 21 5.83 -8.80 11.24
CA LYS A 21 5.53 -10.19 11.60
C LYS A 21 6.69 -10.85 12.36
N ARG A 22 7.94 -10.61 11.93
CA ARG A 22 9.15 -11.12 12.63
C ARG A 22 9.34 -10.50 14.01
N ALA A 23 8.93 -9.25 14.18
CA ALA A 23 8.94 -8.56 15.47
C ALA A 23 7.77 -8.98 16.38
N GLY A 24 6.81 -9.77 15.88
CA GLY A 24 5.60 -10.11 16.62
C GLY A 24 4.64 -8.93 16.80
N LEU A 25 4.84 -7.84 16.07
CA LEU A 25 4.05 -6.61 16.17
C LEU A 25 3.00 -6.55 15.06
N SER A 26 1.87 -5.91 15.37
CA SER A 26 0.90 -5.52 14.35
C SER A 26 1.51 -4.47 13.42
N ALA A 27 1.08 -4.46 12.15
CA ALA A 27 1.56 -3.51 11.15
C ALA A 27 1.45 -2.05 11.63
N GLY A 28 0.35 -1.69 12.28
CA GLY A 28 0.15 -0.34 12.81
C GLY A 28 1.13 0.03 13.94
N GLU A 29 1.42 -0.91 14.84
CA GLU A 29 2.36 -0.73 15.95
C GLU A 29 3.79 -0.57 15.44
N TRP A 30 4.20 -1.49 14.56
CA TRP A 30 5.52 -1.46 13.94
C TRP A 30 5.74 -0.19 13.10
N ALA A 31 4.71 0.28 12.40
CA ALA A 31 4.78 1.53 11.64
C ALA A 31 4.99 2.72 12.58
N ARG A 32 4.26 2.77 13.70
CA ARG A 32 4.36 3.85 14.67
C ARG A 32 5.75 3.91 15.32
N GLU A 33 6.34 2.77 15.66
CA GLU A 33 7.71 2.70 16.20
C GLU A 33 8.77 3.19 15.21
N ARG A 34 8.55 2.99 13.90
CA ARG A 34 9.49 3.39 12.85
C ARG A 34 9.21 4.76 12.24
N GLY A 35 8.20 5.48 12.74
CA GLY A 35 7.78 6.75 12.18
C GLY A 35 7.21 6.62 10.76
N ILE A 36 6.61 5.48 10.44
CA ILE A 36 5.90 5.19 9.19
C ILE A 36 4.42 5.49 9.40
N ASP A 37 3.74 5.96 8.35
CA ASP A 37 2.31 6.18 8.39
C ASP A 37 1.55 4.84 8.45
N GLY A 38 0.96 4.53 9.60
CA GLY A 38 0.24 3.27 9.82
C GLY A 38 -0.94 3.09 8.87
N ARG A 39 -1.57 4.18 8.41
CA ARG A 39 -2.67 4.12 7.42
C ARG A 39 -2.13 3.75 6.04
N SER A 40 -0.96 4.25 5.64
CA SER A 40 -0.26 3.84 4.42
C SER A 40 0.08 2.36 4.45
N LEU A 41 0.63 1.85 5.55
CA LEU A 41 0.97 0.43 5.66
C LEU A 41 -0.28 -0.47 5.67
N HIS A 42 -1.35 -0.07 6.36
CA HIS A 42 -2.62 -0.79 6.35
C HIS A 42 -3.28 -0.80 4.95
N ALA A 43 -3.23 0.32 4.22
CA ALA A 43 -3.72 0.40 2.85
C ALA A 43 -2.93 -0.54 1.92
N TRP A 44 -1.62 -0.62 2.08
CA TRP A 44 -0.79 -1.57 1.36
C TRP A 44 -1.06 -3.02 1.74
N GLN A 45 -1.26 -3.33 3.03
CA GLN A 45 -1.64 -4.68 3.47
C GLN A 45 -2.91 -5.13 2.77
N MET A 46 -3.96 -4.30 2.83
CA MET A 46 -5.22 -4.50 2.15
C MET A 46 -5.06 -4.66 0.62
N ASN A 47 -4.20 -3.88 -0.01
CA ASN A 47 -3.93 -3.97 -1.44
C ASN A 47 -3.16 -5.25 -1.81
N LEU A 48 -2.26 -5.71 -0.94
CA LEU A 48 -1.50 -6.95 -1.12
C LEU A 48 -2.38 -8.19 -0.89
N GLU A 49 -3.26 -8.16 0.11
CA GLU A 49 -4.27 -9.20 0.37
C GLU A 49 -5.23 -9.32 -0.83
N ARG A 50 -5.67 -8.19 -1.39
CA ARG A 50 -6.49 -8.16 -2.61
C ARG A 50 -5.69 -8.62 -3.85
N GLY A 51 -4.46 -8.14 -4.01
CA GLY A 51 -3.58 -8.42 -5.15
C GLY A 51 -2.99 -9.83 -5.18
N SER A 52 -2.98 -10.57 -4.07
CA SER A 52 -2.61 -12.00 -4.07
C SER A 52 -3.59 -12.87 -4.87
N SER A 53 -4.78 -12.35 -5.17
CA SER A 53 -5.77 -12.99 -6.07
C SER A 53 -5.70 -12.49 -7.53
N LYS A 54 -4.96 -11.40 -7.79
CA LYS A 54 -4.73 -10.88 -9.15
C LYS A 54 -3.59 -9.87 -9.11
N SER A 55 -2.47 -10.25 -9.70
CA SER A 55 -1.42 -9.36 -10.17
C SER A 55 -2.01 -8.14 -10.88
N ARG A 56 -2.22 -7.06 -10.13
CA ARG A 56 -2.47 -5.73 -10.67
C ARG A 56 -1.59 -4.78 -9.87
N SER A 57 -0.40 -4.55 -10.42
CA SER A 57 0.34 -3.32 -10.25
C SER A 57 -0.65 -2.14 -10.18
N PRO A 58 -0.42 -1.11 -9.35
CA PRO A 58 -1.15 0.14 -9.47
C PRO A 58 -0.69 0.81 -10.77
N GLY A 59 -1.18 0.26 -11.89
CA GLY A 59 -1.08 0.84 -13.20
C GLY A 59 -1.75 2.18 -13.10
N ARG A 60 -0.91 3.21 -13.09
CA ARG A 60 -1.14 4.51 -13.71
C ARG A 60 -2.58 4.65 -14.17
N ARG A 61 -3.34 5.45 -13.41
CA ARG A 61 -4.40 6.34 -13.89
C ARG A 61 -4.54 6.28 -15.41
N SER A 62 -5.32 5.31 -15.90
CA SER A 62 -5.78 5.33 -17.28
C SER A 62 -6.78 6.47 -17.31
N LEU A 63 -6.27 7.65 -17.65
CA LEU A 63 -7.05 8.70 -18.26
C LEU A 63 -7.92 8.01 -19.31
N ARG A 64 -9.22 7.90 -19.02
CA ARG A 64 -10.21 7.50 -20.01
C ARG A 64 -10.21 8.62 -21.04
N PRO A 65 -9.87 8.41 -22.32
CA PRO A 65 -10.45 9.27 -23.33
C PRO A 65 -11.91 8.82 -23.45
N SER A 66 -12.80 9.60 -22.87
CA SER A 66 -14.23 9.55 -23.18
C SER A 66 -14.40 9.93 -24.65
N ALA A 67 -14.29 8.96 -25.55
CA ALA A 67 -14.72 9.07 -26.93
C ALA A 67 -16.25 8.92 -26.95
N GLN A 68 -16.92 10.01 -26.62
CA GLN A 68 -18.31 10.25 -26.95
C GLN A 68 -18.34 10.84 -28.36
N THR A 69 -18.75 10.05 -29.35
CA THR A 69 -19.25 10.61 -30.60
C THR A 69 -20.54 9.90 -30.97
N ARG A 70 -21.62 10.68 -30.96
CA ARG A 70 -22.87 10.40 -31.68
C ARG A 70 -22.56 10.44 -33.18
N GLY A 71 -23.33 9.67 -33.93
CA GLY A 71 -23.39 9.69 -35.40
C GLY A 71 -24.41 8.66 -35.83
#